data_AF-A0A9P4DRG0-F1
#
_entry.id   AF-A0A9P4DRG0-F1
#
_cell.length_a   1.000
_cell.length_b   1.000
_cell.length_c   1.000
_cell.angle_alpha   90.00
_cell.angle_beta   90.00
_cell.angle_gamma   90.00
#
_symmetry.space_group_name_H-M   'P 1'
#
loop_
_entity.id
_entity.type
_entity.pdbx_description
1 polymer ?
#
loop_
_entity_poly.entity_id
_entity_poly.type
_entity_poly.pdbx_seq_one_letter_code
_entity_poly.pdbx_strand_id
1 'polypeptide(L)'
;MMKKGLFAVLLAACLCASGKGENVNPPKTLPGGWVYMWGDEFNGTKINLKKWQPELGVVRNQGSQQTYTARPKNLRVKDGNLVLETHFEKFANINYKKSNAEWIKNTKFMPYTSGSVSTLKTKTFLFGRLEVRAKLPNKAKGIWPAIWLLGKNKWGWPTNGEIDMMENISQQPDVVYSTFHLSPDGVSKKDVSRGGTVKIDNLSDDFHIYVMEWDKDSIKLMVDDKLVKSIDLNTTNYANGAGNPFRTPFYLILNSAVGGQWCEKAPEDGTGYPVEFLIDYVRFYQTKEHMEQAKQFDPETGLPKKK
;
A
#
# COMPACT_ATOMS: atom_id res chain seq x y z
N MET A 1 -8.83 40.67 40.28
CA MET A 1 -7.56 40.60 39.53
C MET A 1 -7.45 39.23 38.87
N MET A 2 -7.82 39.13 37.58
CA MET A 2 -7.74 37.89 36.79
C MET A 2 -6.36 37.80 36.13
N LYS A 3 -5.61 36.73 36.40
CA LYS A 3 -4.44 36.35 35.59
C LYS A 3 -4.92 35.42 34.47
N LYS A 4 -4.98 35.93 33.25
CA LYS A 4 -5.15 35.12 32.04
C LYS A 4 -3.77 34.57 31.64
N GLY A 5 -3.60 33.25 31.71
CA GLY A 5 -2.44 32.55 31.18
C GLY A 5 -2.55 32.44 29.66
N LEU A 6 -1.52 32.89 28.95
CA LEU A 6 -1.43 32.82 27.49
C LEU A 6 -0.86 31.43 27.13
N PHE A 7 -1.69 30.54 26.58
CA PHE A 7 -1.22 29.31 25.95
C PHE A 7 -0.68 29.67 24.56
N ALA A 8 0.63 29.53 24.37
CA ALA A 8 1.25 29.63 23.06
C ALA A 8 0.96 28.36 22.26
N VAL A 9 0.12 28.48 21.24
CA VAL A 9 -0.06 27.45 20.21
C VAL A 9 1.16 27.53 19.28
N LEU A 10 2.07 26.57 19.38
CA LEU A 10 3.09 26.39 18.33
C LEU A 10 2.40 25.83 17.08
N LEU A 11 2.11 26.69 16.13
CA LEU A 11 1.78 26.30 14.77
C LEU A 11 3.09 25.83 14.11
N ALA A 12 3.25 24.53 13.93
CA ALA A 12 4.29 24.00 13.05
C ALA A 12 3.88 24.31 11.60
N ALA A 13 4.44 25.37 11.03
CA ALA A 13 4.28 25.68 9.62
C ALA A 13 5.02 24.63 8.79
N CYS A 14 4.29 23.67 8.22
CA CYS A 14 4.79 22.88 7.11
C CYS A 14 4.95 23.81 5.91
N LEU A 15 6.20 24.14 5.55
CA LEU A 15 6.50 24.81 4.30
C LEU A 15 6.05 23.92 3.14
N CYS A 16 4.99 24.33 2.44
CA CYS A 16 4.71 23.89 1.08
C CYS A 16 5.78 24.49 0.16
N ALA A 17 6.92 23.80 0.02
CA ALA A 17 7.86 24.08 -1.05
C ALA A 17 7.43 23.30 -2.30
N SER A 18 6.72 23.96 -3.20
CA SER A 18 6.56 23.52 -4.59
C SER A 18 7.90 23.74 -5.30
N GLY A 19 8.82 22.79 -5.12
CA GLY A 19 10.15 22.79 -5.74
C GLY A 19 10.35 21.54 -6.59
N LYS A 20 10.71 21.73 -7.86
CA LYS A 20 11.21 20.66 -8.74
C LYS A 20 12.42 19.99 -8.08
N GLY A 21 12.32 18.68 -7.82
CA GLY A 21 13.46 17.75 -7.77
C GLY A 21 14.68 18.17 -6.96
N GLU A 22 14.50 18.66 -5.74
CA GLU A 22 15.62 18.65 -4.80
C GLU A 22 15.82 17.21 -4.31
N ASN A 23 17.07 16.74 -4.30
CA ASN A 23 17.49 15.48 -3.68
C ASN A 23 17.26 15.58 -2.16
N VAL A 24 16.01 15.48 -1.71
CA VAL A 24 15.68 15.55 -0.29
C VAL A 24 15.92 14.19 0.31
N ASN A 25 17.01 14.06 1.09
CA ASN A 25 17.21 12.90 1.94
C ASN A 25 16.02 12.77 2.92
N PRO A 26 15.60 11.56 3.30
CA PRO A 26 14.53 11.39 4.27
C PRO A 26 14.87 12.12 5.57
N PRO A 27 13.90 12.80 6.22
CA PRO A 27 14.06 13.28 7.58
C PRO A 27 14.53 12.13 8.47
N LYS A 28 15.68 12.27 9.14
CA LYS A 28 16.22 11.19 9.99
C LYS A 28 15.38 10.95 11.24
N THR A 29 14.64 11.96 11.67
CA THR A 29 13.80 11.95 12.87
C THR A 29 12.50 12.71 12.61
N LEU A 30 11.41 12.29 13.26
CA LEU A 30 10.16 13.06 13.34
C LEU A 30 9.82 13.34 14.82
N PRO A 31 8.98 14.36 15.11
CA PRO A 31 8.48 14.61 16.48
C PRO A 31 7.85 13.36 17.10
N GLY A 32 7.97 13.17 18.41
CA GLY A 32 7.48 11.95 19.08
C GLY A 32 8.49 10.80 19.14
N GLY A 33 9.75 11.05 18.79
CA GLY A 33 10.84 10.07 18.94
C GLY A 33 10.92 9.03 17.83
N TRP A 34 10.28 9.30 16.69
CA TRP A 34 10.39 8.49 15.48
C TRP A 34 11.77 8.62 14.87
N VAL A 35 12.36 7.50 14.49
CA VAL A 35 13.66 7.42 13.80
C VAL A 35 13.45 6.70 12.47
N TYR A 36 14.04 7.25 11.40
CA TYR A 36 14.00 6.64 10.07
C TYR A 36 14.72 5.30 10.06
N MET A 37 14.05 4.26 9.54
CA MET A 37 14.55 2.89 9.53
C MET A 37 14.80 2.35 8.12
N TRP A 38 13.92 2.69 7.18
CA TRP A 38 13.97 2.20 5.81
C TRP A 38 13.11 3.09 4.91
N GLY A 39 13.42 3.14 3.62
CA GLY A 39 12.63 3.90 2.67
C GLY A 39 13.29 4.00 1.31
N ASP A 40 12.62 4.66 0.37
CA ASP A 40 13.14 5.03 -0.93
C ASP A 40 12.55 6.38 -1.35
N GLU A 41 13.43 7.31 -1.75
CA GLU A 41 13.07 8.65 -2.25
C GLU A 41 13.04 8.68 -3.79
N PHE A 42 13.25 7.53 -4.43
CA PHE A 42 13.29 7.37 -5.89
C PHE A 42 14.13 8.40 -6.65
N ASN A 43 15.20 8.92 -6.03
CA ASN A 43 16.15 9.86 -6.64
C ASN A 43 17.18 9.21 -7.57
N GLY A 44 17.18 7.89 -7.68
CA GLY A 44 18.09 7.14 -8.55
C GLY A 44 17.69 7.23 -10.03
N THR A 45 18.51 6.64 -10.92
CA THR A 45 18.22 6.57 -12.36
C THR A 45 17.45 5.32 -12.78
N LYS A 46 17.27 4.37 -11.86
CA LYS A 46 16.57 3.10 -12.06
C LYS A 46 16.00 2.59 -10.75
N ILE A 47 15.07 1.66 -10.85
CA ILE A 47 14.50 0.99 -9.68
C ILE A 47 15.59 0.24 -8.93
N ASN A 48 15.62 0.43 -7.60
CA ASN A 48 16.49 -0.31 -6.73
C ASN A 48 15.93 -1.71 -6.49
N LEU A 49 16.38 -2.70 -7.27
CA LEU A 49 15.93 -4.09 -7.15
C LEU A 49 16.29 -4.74 -5.80
N LYS A 50 17.20 -4.16 -5.00
CA LYS A 50 17.45 -4.62 -3.62
C LYS A 50 16.34 -4.19 -2.65
N LYS A 51 15.49 -3.25 -3.06
CA LYS A 51 14.33 -2.75 -2.30
C LYS A 51 13.00 -3.21 -2.91
N TRP A 52 12.88 -3.18 -4.23
CA TRP A 52 11.61 -3.39 -4.94
C TRP A 52 11.73 -4.51 -5.97
N GLN A 53 10.88 -5.52 -5.86
CA GLN A 53 10.79 -6.61 -6.84
C GLN A 53 9.53 -6.45 -7.66
N PRO A 54 9.60 -6.41 -9.00
CA PRO A 54 8.42 -6.36 -9.84
C PRO A 54 7.56 -7.61 -9.68
N GLU A 55 6.24 -7.44 -9.63
CA GLU A 55 5.33 -8.55 -9.92
C GLU A 55 5.17 -8.70 -11.43
N LEU A 56 5.00 -9.94 -11.91
CA LEU A 56 4.98 -10.25 -13.33
C LEU A 56 3.77 -11.10 -13.70
N GLY A 57 3.17 -10.78 -14.84
CA GLY A 57 2.03 -11.53 -15.38
C GLY A 57 0.70 -11.12 -14.76
N VAL A 58 -0.28 -12.01 -14.92
CA VAL A 58 -1.57 -11.93 -14.23
C VAL A 58 -1.40 -12.52 -12.83
N VAL A 59 -1.85 -11.80 -11.79
CA VAL A 59 -1.51 -12.14 -10.39
C VAL A 59 -2.76 -12.40 -9.53
N ARG A 60 -3.77 -11.52 -9.58
CA ARG A 60 -4.92 -11.55 -8.66
C ARG A 60 -6.14 -10.85 -9.25
N ASN A 61 -7.28 -10.94 -8.54
CA ASN A 61 -8.58 -10.36 -8.88
C ASN A 61 -9.12 -10.88 -10.22
N GLN A 62 -10.00 -11.90 -10.16
CA GLN A 62 -10.62 -12.47 -11.34
C GLN A 62 -11.57 -11.46 -11.98
N GLY A 63 -11.16 -10.86 -13.10
CA GLY A 63 -11.87 -9.75 -13.72
C GLY A 63 -10.99 -8.52 -13.89
N SER A 64 -9.79 -8.50 -13.34
CA SER A 64 -8.76 -7.56 -13.76
C SER A 64 -8.39 -7.78 -15.24
N GLN A 65 -7.96 -6.71 -15.92
CA GLN A 65 -7.74 -6.63 -17.37
C GLN A 65 -6.28 -6.30 -17.73
N GLN A 66 -5.38 -6.26 -16.75
CA GLN A 66 -3.96 -6.01 -16.94
C GLN A 66 -3.08 -7.25 -16.76
N THR A 67 -1.91 -7.22 -17.39
CA THR A 67 -0.76 -8.04 -17.01
C THR A 67 0.39 -7.14 -16.55
N TYR A 68 1.04 -7.49 -15.44
CA TYR A 68 2.14 -6.69 -14.89
C TYR A 68 3.46 -6.99 -15.62
N THR A 69 4.24 -5.95 -15.92
CA THR A 69 5.56 -6.09 -16.53
C THR A 69 6.60 -5.24 -15.80
N ALA A 70 7.87 -5.61 -15.95
CA ALA A 70 9.01 -4.84 -15.47
C ALA A 70 9.66 -3.96 -16.57
N ARG A 71 8.96 -3.74 -17.69
CA ARG A 71 9.48 -2.92 -18.78
C ARG A 71 9.51 -1.45 -18.34
N PRO A 72 10.51 -0.65 -18.76
CA PRO A 72 10.55 0.79 -18.47
C PRO A 72 9.26 1.56 -18.87
N LYS A 73 8.53 1.04 -19.86
CA LYS A 73 7.22 1.54 -20.28
C LYS A 73 6.16 1.49 -19.18
N ASN A 74 6.21 0.49 -18.30
CA ASN A 74 5.24 0.31 -17.21
C ASN A 74 5.79 0.63 -15.83
N LEU A 75 7.11 0.52 -15.65
CA LEU A 75 7.74 0.53 -14.36
C LEU A 75 9.14 1.15 -14.45
N ARG A 76 9.29 2.37 -13.95
CA ARG A 76 10.56 3.14 -14.01
C ARG A 76 10.70 4.09 -12.83
N VAL A 77 11.90 4.63 -12.66
CA VAL A 77 12.14 5.83 -11.86
C VAL A 77 12.34 7.00 -12.81
N LYS A 78 11.64 8.11 -12.57
CA LYS A 78 11.73 9.33 -13.38
C LYS A 78 11.39 10.54 -12.51
N ASP A 79 12.18 11.61 -12.62
CA ASP A 79 11.95 12.89 -11.94
C ASP A 79 11.69 12.75 -10.43
N GLY A 80 12.49 11.92 -9.75
CA GLY A 80 12.35 11.67 -8.30
C GLY A 80 11.17 10.78 -7.91
N ASN A 81 10.48 10.16 -8.87
CA ASN A 81 9.29 9.34 -8.60
C ASN A 81 9.49 7.91 -9.09
N LEU A 82 8.94 6.94 -8.37
CA LEU A 82 8.53 5.67 -8.94
C LEU A 82 7.29 5.91 -9.80
N VAL A 83 7.37 5.54 -11.07
CA VAL A 83 6.29 5.66 -12.04
C VAL A 83 5.76 4.27 -12.36
N LEU A 84 4.49 4.04 -12.01
CA LEU A 84 3.71 2.87 -12.42
C LEU A 84 2.74 3.31 -13.52
N GLU A 85 3.12 3.11 -14.78
CA GLU A 85 2.36 3.58 -15.93
C GLU A 85 1.56 2.44 -16.58
N THR A 86 0.28 2.69 -16.77
CA THR A 86 -0.68 1.74 -17.32
C THR A 86 -0.96 2.07 -18.77
N HIS A 87 -0.86 1.08 -19.65
CA HIS A 87 -1.03 1.23 -21.10
C HIS A 87 -2.08 0.27 -21.64
N PHE A 88 -2.90 0.74 -22.59
CA PHE A 88 -3.67 -0.15 -23.46
C PHE A 88 -2.73 -0.77 -24.50
N GLU A 89 -2.44 -2.06 -24.31
CA GLU A 89 -1.48 -2.81 -25.11
C GLU A 89 -1.75 -4.29 -24.92
N LYS A 90 -2.21 -4.98 -25.97
CA LYS A 90 -2.37 -6.44 -25.93
C LYS A 90 -1.02 -7.10 -25.67
N PHE A 91 -0.88 -7.75 -24.52
CA PHE A 91 0.40 -8.32 -24.10
C PHE A 91 0.25 -9.73 -23.51
N ALA A 92 1.27 -10.56 -23.70
CA ALA A 92 1.26 -11.95 -23.27
C ALA A 92 1.39 -12.07 -21.75
N ASN A 93 0.57 -12.92 -21.14
CA ASN A 93 0.68 -13.26 -19.74
C ASN A 93 1.80 -14.31 -19.54
N ILE A 94 2.87 -13.93 -18.83
CA ILE A 94 4.01 -14.83 -18.57
C ILE A 94 3.62 -16.03 -17.68
N ASN A 95 2.52 -15.95 -16.93
CA ASN A 95 2.02 -17.04 -16.09
C ASN A 95 1.15 -18.04 -16.86
N TYR A 96 0.96 -17.84 -18.18
CA TYR A 96 0.16 -18.73 -19.02
C TYR A 96 0.74 -20.16 -19.07
N LYS A 97 -0.14 -21.14 -18.90
CA LYS A 97 0.11 -22.56 -19.09
C LYS A 97 -1.04 -23.16 -19.89
N LYS A 98 -0.70 -23.75 -21.05
CA LYS A 98 -1.67 -24.41 -21.94
C LYS A 98 -2.45 -25.48 -21.17
N SER A 99 -3.76 -25.59 -21.44
CA SER A 99 -4.66 -26.60 -20.86
C SER A 99 -4.76 -26.58 -19.33
N ASN A 100 -4.57 -25.42 -18.70
CA ASN A 100 -4.83 -25.24 -17.27
C ASN A 100 -6.26 -24.74 -17.01
N ALA A 101 -6.88 -25.12 -15.90
CA ALA A 101 -8.23 -24.66 -15.54
C ALA A 101 -8.23 -23.33 -14.77
N GLU A 102 -7.13 -22.96 -14.11
CA GLU A 102 -7.01 -21.75 -13.30
C GLU A 102 -6.93 -20.51 -14.21
N TRP A 103 -7.77 -19.50 -13.96
CA TRP A 103 -7.92 -18.33 -14.83
C TRP A 103 -6.62 -17.55 -15.04
N ILE A 104 -5.78 -17.46 -13.99
CA ILE A 104 -4.45 -16.84 -14.06
C ILE A 104 -3.56 -17.55 -15.09
N LYS A 105 -3.65 -18.87 -15.17
CA LYS A 105 -2.78 -19.70 -16.02
C LYS A 105 -3.40 -19.96 -17.40
N ASN A 106 -4.72 -19.87 -17.55
CA ASN A 106 -5.37 -20.12 -18.83
C ASN A 106 -5.56 -18.86 -19.69
N THR A 107 -5.41 -17.67 -19.10
CA THR A 107 -5.46 -16.39 -19.81
C THR A 107 -4.14 -16.15 -20.54
N LYS A 108 -4.16 -16.17 -21.87
CA LYS A 108 -2.95 -16.04 -22.70
C LYS A 108 -2.51 -14.59 -22.92
N PHE A 109 -3.46 -13.68 -23.10
CA PHE A 109 -3.20 -12.27 -23.34
C PHE A 109 -4.12 -11.41 -22.49
N MET A 110 -3.64 -10.23 -22.09
CA MET A 110 -4.44 -9.18 -21.46
C MET A 110 -4.43 -7.92 -22.34
N PRO A 111 -5.52 -7.14 -22.37
CA PRO A 111 -5.61 -5.90 -23.15
C PRO A 111 -4.79 -4.75 -22.59
N TYR A 112 -4.44 -4.78 -21.29
CA TYR A 112 -3.64 -3.75 -20.65
C TYR A 112 -2.32 -4.29 -20.09
N THR A 113 -1.31 -3.41 -20.05
CA THR A 113 -0.08 -3.63 -19.28
C THR A 113 0.05 -2.59 -18.18
N SER A 114 0.63 -2.98 -17.06
CA SER A 114 0.83 -2.06 -15.93
C SER A 114 2.06 -2.40 -15.09
N GLY A 115 2.35 -1.56 -14.09
CA GLY A 115 3.40 -1.75 -13.11
C GLY A 115 2.88 -2.22 -11.75
N SER A 116 3.64 -3.11 -11.12
CA SER A 116 3.49 -3.46 -9.71
C SER A 116 4.86 -3.79 -9.12
N VAL A 117 5.13 -3.33 -7.89
CA VAL A 117 6.33 -3.68 -7.13
C VAL A 117 5.95 -4.16 -5.73
N SER A 118 6.76 -5.08 -5.21
CA SER A 118 6.58 -5.69 -3.89
C SER A 118 7.89 -5.72 -3.11
N THR A 119 7.78 -5.59 -1.78
CA THR A 119 8.91 -5.78 -0.86
C THR A 119 9.02 -7.20 -0.29
N LEU A 120 8.19 -8.16 -0.73
CA LEU A 120 8.11 -9.53 -0.17
C LEU A 120 9.46 -10.22 0.06
N LYS A 121 10.39 -10.02 -0.87
CA LYS A 121 11.75 -10.64 -0.86
C LYS A 121 12.84 -9.72 -0.32
N THR A 122 12.53 -8.47 0.03
CA THR A 122 13.51 -7.42 0.33
C THR A 122 13.31 -6.78 1.68
N LYS A 123 12.07 -6.49 2.08
CA LYS A 123 11.75 -5.84 3.35
C LYS A 123 10.36 -6.24 3.86
N THR A 124 10.30 -6.56 5.14
CA THR A 124 9.05 -6.60 5.91
C THR A 124 9.06 -5.53 7.01
N PHE A 125 7.87 -5.17 7.45
CA PHE A 125 7.57 -4.17 8.45
C PHE A 125 6.82 -4.84 9.61
N LEU A 126 7.19 -4.52 10.85
CA LEU A 126 6.45 -4.94 12.05
C LEU A 126 6.50 -3.79 13.05
N PHE A 127 5.34 -3.17 13.28
CA PHE A 127 5.13 -1.99 14.09
C PHE A 127 5.94 -0.76 13.66
N GLY A 128 5.30 0.38 13.49
CA GLY A 128 5.96 1.63 13.17
C GLY A 128 5.04 2.61 12.45
N ARG A 129 5.66 3.61 11.83
CA ARG A 129 5.00 4.58 10.96
C ARG A 129 5.48 4.38 9.53
N LEU A 130 4.59 4.01 8.63
CA LEU A 130 4.87 3.89 7.19
C LEU A 130 4.18 5.04 6.46
N GLU A 131 4.95 5.86 5.77
CA GLU A 131 4.48 6.98 4.95
C GLU A 131 4.73 6.67 3.48
N VAL A 132 3.71 6.85 2.65
CA VAL A 132 3.82 6.80 1.19
C VAL A 132 3.23 8.09 0.64
N ARG A 133 4.06 8.90 -0.02
CA ARG A 133 3.59 10.10 -0.72
C ARG A 133 3.38 9.79 -2.18
N ALA A 134 2.16 9.92 -2.66
CA ALA A 134 1.80 9.51 -4.00
C ALA A 134 0.73 10.41 -4.62
N LYS A 135 0.75 10.51 -5.96
CA LYS A 135 -0.31 11.14 -6.76
C LYS A 135 -0.98 10.08 -7.61
N LEU A 136 -2.30 10.00 -7.50
CA LEU A 136 -3.10 9.00 -8.20
C LEU A 136 -3.20 9.29 -9.71
N PRO A 137 -3.47 8.27 -10.55
CA PRO A 137 -3.73 8.47 -11.97
C PRO A 137 -4.94 9.39 -12.24
N ASN A 138 -4.90 10.11 -13.36
CA ASN A 138 -5.98 10.99 -13.81
C ASN A 138 -7.25 10.19 -14.13
N LYS A 139 -8.16 10.01 -13.15
CA LYS A 139 -9.57 9.55 -13.19
C LYS A 139 -10.01 8.64 -14.37
N ALA A 140 -9.11 7.83 -14.93
CA ALA A 140 -9.38 7.05 -16.12
C ALA A 140 -10.28 5.88 -15.77
N LYS A 141 -11.30 5.65 -16.60
CA LYS A 141 -12.25 4.58 -16.36
C LYS A 141 -11.53 3.23 -16.26
N GLY A 142 -11.81 2.51 -15.18
CA GLY A 142 -11.23 1.22 -14.85
C GLY A 142 -9.86 1.25 -14.18
N ILE A 143 -9.22 2.40 -13.96
CA ILE A 143 -7.97 2.43 -13.18
C ILE A 143 -8.22 2.12 -11.70
N TRP A 144 -7.33 1.34 -11.09
CA TRP A 144 -7.37 0.97 -9.67
C TRP A 144 -5.95 0.98 -9.05
N PRO A 145 -5.43 2.15 -8.64
CA PRO A 145 -4.18 2.24 -7.89
C PRO A 145 -4.36 1.73 -6.45
N ALA A 146 -3.32 1.12 -5.89
CA ALA A 146 -3.32 0.63 -4.52
C ALA A 146 -1.96 0.77 -3.83
N ILE A 147 -1.99 1.12 -2.54
CA ILE A 147 -0.89 1.08 -1.56
C ILE A 147 -1.35 0.17 -0.43
N TRP A 148 -0.78 -1.02 -0.34
CA TRP A 148 -1.32 -2.05 0.53
C TRP A 148 -0.24 -3.03 0.98
N LEU A 149 -0.51 -3.74 2.06
CA LEU A 149 0.41 -4.66 2.68
C LEU A 149 -0.23 -6.02 2.90
N LEU A 150 0.58 -7.06 2.82
CA LEU A 150 0.13 -8.42 3.09
C LEU A 150 1.01 -9.11 4.14
N GLY A 151 0.38 -9.86 5.05
CA GLY A 151 1.07 -10.56 6.13
C GLY A 151 1.96 -11.69 5.60
N LYS A 152 3.19 -11.75 6.13
CA LYS A 152 4.16 -12.82 5.88
C LYS A 152 4.31 -13.64 7.17
N ASN A 153 3.44 -14.65 7.29
CA ASN A 153 3.31 -15.52 8.44
C ASN A 153 2.84 -16.91 7.98
N LYS A 154 2.48 -17.79 8.91
CA LYS A 154 2.12 -19.19 8.62
C LYS A 154 0.82 -19.37 7.83
N TRP A 155 0.01 -18.33 7.68
CA TRP A 155 -1.33 -18.42 7.07
C TRP A 155 -1.34 -18.03 5.59
N GLY A 156 -2.40 -18.41 4.89
CA GLY A 156 -2.76 -17.87 3.57
C GLY A 156 -3.87 -16.83 3.67
N TRP A 157 -4.15 -16.14 2.57
CA TRP A 157 -5.23 -15.14 2.49
C TRP A 157 -6.63 -15.75 2.72
N PRO A 158 -7.53 -15.07 3.44
CA PRO A 158 -7.38 -13.75 4.09
C PRO A 158 -6.76 -13.84 5.50
N THR A 159 -6.55 -15.05 6.02
CA THR A 159 -6.14 -15.30 7.41
C THR A 159 -4.78 -14.71 7.76
N ASN A 160 -3.87 -14.55 6.81
CA ASN A 160 -2.57 -13.90 7.03
C ASN A 160 -2.66 -12.39 7.28
N GLY A 161 -3.80 -11.77 7.00
CA GLY A 161 -4.01 -10.34 7.15
C GLY A 161 -3.59 -9.54 5.91
N GLU A 162 -4.40 -8.54 5.58
CA GLU A 162 -4.15 -7.50 4.57
C GLU A 162 -4.43 -6.13 5.17
N ILE A 163 -3.62 -5.13 4.81
CA ILE A 163 -3.77 -3.74 5.23
C ILE A 163 -3.72 -2.86 3.98
N ASP A 164 -4.86 -2.34 3.55
CA ASP A 164 -4.95 -1.42 2.43
C ASP A 164 -4.89 0.00 2.96
N MET A 165 -3.71 0.62 2.87
CA MET A 165 -3.54 2.02 3.27
C MET A 165 -4.36 2.94 2.35
N MET A 166 -4.35 2.63 1.05
CA MET A 166 -5.12 3.35 0.04
C MET A 166 -5.50 2.41 -1.09
N GLU A 167 -6.80 2.37 -1.38
CA GLU A 167 -7.33 1.98 -2.67
C GLU A 167 -8.19 3.13 -3.23
N ASN A 168 -8.18 3.26 -4.55
CA ASN A 168 -9.08 4.15 -5.28
C ASN A 168 -9.62 3.41 -6.50
N ILE A 169 -10.89 3.69 -6.84
CA ILE A 169 -11.59 3.06 -7.96
C ILE A 169 -12.19 4.13 -8.85
N SER A 170 -12.12 3.89 -10.16
CA SER A 170 -12.48 4.90 -11.16
C SER A 170 -13.91 5.47 -11.06
N GLN A 171 -14.88 4.70 -10.57
CA GLN A 171 -16.27 5.16 -10.39
C GLN A 171 -16.48 6.05 -9.16
N GLN A 172 -15.48 6.16 -8.28
CA GLN A 172 -15.46 7.05 -7.12
C GLN A 172 -14.09 7.70 -6.97
N PRO A 173 -13.70 8.54 -7.94
CA PRO A 173 -12.31 8.96 -8.11
C PRO A 173 -11.79 9.84 -6.97
N ASP A 174 -12.69 10.48 -6.21
CA ASP A 174 -12.37 11.37 -5.09
C ASP A 174 -12.44 10.66 -3.73
N VAL A 175 -12.60 9.33 -3.71
CA VAL A 175 -12.73 8.54 -2.48
C VAL A 175 -11.47 7.69 -2.27
N VAL A 176 -10.88 7.83 -1.09
CA VAL A 176 -9.86 6.91 -0.56
C VAL A 176 -10.55 5.85 0.27
N TYR A 177 -10.30 4.59 -0.07
CA TYR A 177 -10.67 3.42 0.74
C TYR A 177 -9.45 2.98 1.54
N SER A 178 -9.64 2.71 2.84
CA SER A 178 -8.64 2.05 3.67
C SER A 178 -9.28 0.89 4.41
N THR A 179 -8.70 -0.30 4.27
CA THR A 179 -9.36 -1.56 4.64
C THR A 179 -8.40 -2.50 5.35
N PHE A 180 -8.94 -3.28 6.29
CA PHE A 180 -8.25 -4.41 6.91
C PHE A 180 -8.97 -5.70 6.52
N HIS A 181 -8.25 -6.68 5.95
CA HIS A 181 -8.79 -8.00 5.67
C HIS A 181 -8.23 -9.04 6.63
N LEU A 182 -9.08 -9.95 7.08
CA LEU A 182 -8.75 -11.03 8.00
C LEU A 182 -9.83 -12.12 7.95
N SER A 183 -9.55 -13.30 8.48
CA SER A 183 -10.59 -14.29 8.74
C SER A 183 -11.33 -14.00 10.05
N PRO A 184 -12.54 -14.54 10.26
CA PRO A 184 -13.26 -14.34 11.52
C PRO A 184 -12.62 -15.04 12.71
N ASP A 185 -11.93 -16.16 12.51
CA ASP A 185 -11.55 -17.08 13.59
C ASP A 185 -10.15 -17.71 13.44
N GLY A 186 -9.44 -17.46 12.34
CA GLY A 186 -8.14 -18.07 12.05
C GLY A 186 -8.20 -19.39 11.27
N VAL A 187 -9.40 -19.89 10.95
CA VAL A 187 -9.64 -21.16 10.26
C VAL A 187 -10.47 -20.98 9.00
N SER A 188 -11.56 -20.23 9.10
CA SER A 188 -12.43 -19.90 7.99
C SER A 188 -11.66 -19.12 6.91
N LYS A 189 -11.91 -19.46 5.64
CA LYS A 189 -11.36 -18.73 4.49
C LYS A 189 -12.23 -17.54 4.07
N LYS A 190 -13.29 -17.25 4.83
CA LYS A 190 -14.12 -16.08 4.59
C LYS A 190 -13.38 -14.83 5.04
N ASP A 191 -13.38 -13.82 4.20
CA ASP A 191 -12.91 -12.49 4.56
C ASP A 191 -14.00 -11.71 5.32
N VAL A 192 -13.61 -11.10 6.44
CA VAL A 192 -14.44 -10.22 7.27
C VAL A 192 -13.82 -8.82 7.32
N SER A 193 -13.65 -8.24 6.13
CA SER A 193 -13.04 -6.94 5.91
C SER A 193 -13.65 -5.83 6.76
N ARG A 194 -12.80 -4.94 7.31
CA ARG A 194 -13.21 -3.79 8.12
C ARG A 194 -12.67 -2.51 7.47
N GLY A 195 -13.49 -1.87 6.63
CA GLY A 195 -13.11 -0.68 5.86
C GLY A 195 -13.62 0.65 6.42
N GLY A 196 -13.04 1.73 5.92
CA GLY A 196 -13.49 3.12 6.07
C GLY A 196 -13.16 3.92 4.82
N THR A 197 -13.75 5.11 4.70
CA THR A 197 -13.53 5.99 3.55
C THR A 197 -13.38 7.44 3.96
N VAL A 198 -12.58 8.17 3.18
CA VAL A 198 -12.51 9.64 3.23
C VAL A 198 -12.64 10.15 1.80
N LYS A 199 -13.45 11.19 1.62
CA LYS A 199 -13.54 11.92 0.36
C LYS A 199 -12.58 13.11 0.37
N ILE A 200 -11.81 13.27 -0.71
CA ILE A 200 -10.95 14.42 -0.97
C ILE A 200 -11.29 14.89 -2.37
N ASP A 201 -11.82 16.11 -2.49
CA ASP A 201 -12.16 16.67 -3.80
C ASP A 201 -10.88 16.83 -4.63
N ASN A 202 -10.95 16.40 -5.89
CA ASN A 202 -9.84 16.43 -6.83
C ASN A 202 -8.60 15.63 -6.36
N LEU A 203 -8.82 14.46 -5.76
CA LEU A 203 -7.79 13.58 -5.20
C LEU A 203 -6.62 13.27 -6.16
N SER A 204 -6.86 13.27 -7.48
CA SER A 204 -5.85 12.97 -8.50
C SER A 204 -4.94 14.15 -8.87
N ASP A 205 -5.30 15.37 -8.47
CA ASP A 205 -4.63 16.58 -8.95
C ASP A 205 -3.28 16.79 -8.27
N ASP A 206 -3.18 16.39 -7.00
CA ASP A 206 -2.02 16.61 -6.14
C ASP A 206 -1.47 15.32 -5.50
N PHE A 207 -0.27 15.42 -4.95
CA PHE A 207 0.29 14.37 -4.12
C PHE A 207 -0.33 14.42 -2.72
N HIS A 208 -0.70 13.26 -2.21
CA HIS A 208 -1.20 13.05 -0.87
C HIS A 208 -0.25 12.14 -0.07
N ILE A 209 -0.24 12.29 1.25
CA ILE A 209 0.57 11.45 2.14
C ILE A 209 -0.33 10.43 2.82
N TYR A 210 -0.15 9.16 2.45
CA TYR A 210 -0.83 8.02 3.05
C TYR A 210 0.02 7.47 4.18
N VAL A 211 -0.56 7.39 5.38
CA VAL A 211 0.18 7.04 6.59
C VAL A 211 -0.48 5.86 7.28
N MET A 212 0.32 4.86 7.63
CA MET A 212 -0.02 3.83 8.59
C MET A 212 0.78 4.05 9.87
N GLU A 213 0.10 4.16 11.01
CA GLU A 213 0.72 4.03 12.33
C GLU A 213 0.24 2.72 12.97
N TRP A 214 1.19 1.92 13.42
CA TRP A 214 0.93 0.54 13.84
C TRP A 214 1.77 0.19 15.05
N ASP A 215 1.11 -0.23 16.13
CA ASP A 215 1.75 -0.79 17.32
C ASP A 215 1.09 -2.13 17.69
N LYS A 216 1.48 -2.72 18.83
CA LYS A 216 0.93 -4.00 19.28
C LYS A 216 -0.57 -3.97 19.60
N ASP A 217 -1.15 -2.79 19.82
CA ASP A 217 -2.52 -2.61 20.30
C ASP A 217 -3.44 -2.07 19.20
N SER A 218 -2.94 -1.31 18.22
CA SER A 218 -3.78 -0.72 17.18
C SER A 218 -3.07 -0.47 15.84
N ILE A 219 -3.87 -0.31 14.79
CA ILE A 219 -3.43 0.27 13.51
C ILE A 219 -4.34 1.46 13.16
N LYS A 220 -3.76 2.55 12.67
CA LYS A 220 -4.46 3.71 12.11
C LYS A 220 -3.99 3.95 10.68
N LEU A 221 -4.94 4.14 9.77
CA LEU A 221 -4.73 4.46 8.36
C LEU A 221 -5.26 5.86 8.09
N MET A 222 -4.41 6.71 7.52
CA MET A 222 -4.67 8.14 7.35
C MET A 222 -4.26 8.61 5.96
N VAL A 223 -4.89 9.69 5.49
CA VAL A 223 -4.48 10.47 4.33
C VAL A 223 -4.43 11.94 4.74
N ASP A 224 -3.29 12.60 4.54
CA ASP A 224 -3.04 13.99 4.96
C ASP A 224 -3.52 14.28 6.39
N ASP A 225 -3.09 13.43 7.32
CA ASP A 225 -3.44 13.46 8.75
C ASP A 225 -4.94 13.28 9.08
N LYS A 226 -5.80 12.98 8.09
CA LYS A 226 -7.20 12.60 8.30
C LYS A 226 -7.29 11.09 8.51
N LEU A 227 -7.85 10.67 9.65
CA LEU A 227 -8.12 9.26 9.93
C LEU A 227 -9.18 8.71 8.97
N VAL A 228 -8.83 7.67 8.22
CA VAL A 228 -9.75 6.93 7.35
C VAL A 228 -10.32 5.73 8.09
N LYS A 229 -9.42 4.95 8.73
CA LYS A 229 -9.80 3.76 9.49
C LYS A 229 -8.82 3.47 10.62
N SER A 230 -9.34 2.98 11.74
CA SER A 230 -8.53 2.38 12.80
C SER A 230 -9.08 1.00 13.18
N ILE A 231 -8.22 0.17 13.76
CA ILE A 231 -8.57 -1.13 14.31
C ILE A 231 -7.83 -1.38 15.62
N ASP A 232 -8.55 -1.86 16.64
CA ASP A 232 -7.98 -2.36 17.89
C ASP A 232 -7.59 -3.83 17.69
N LEU A 233 -6.31 -4.15 17.84
CA LEU A 233 -5.77 -5.49 17.63
C LEU A 233 -6.20 -6.49 18.69
N ASN A 234 -6.76 -6.05 19.82
CA ASN A 234 -7.40 -6.97 20.76
C ASN A 234 -8.66 -7.62 20.16
N THR A 235 -9.25 -7.00 19.13
CA THR A 235 -10.41 -7.53 18.37
C THR A 235 -10.03 -8.39 17.17
N THR A 236 -8.73 -8.67 16.99
CA THR A 236 -8.18 -9.46 15.87
C THR A 236 -7.43 -10.71 16.33
N ASN A 237 -7.58 -11.08 17.60
CA ASN A 237 -7.08 -12.35 18.10
C ASN A 237 -7.94 -13.49 17.55
N TYR A 238 -7.30 -14.46 16.91
CA TYR A 238 -7.95 -15.67 16.45
C TYR A 238 -8.27 -16.62 17.59
N ALA A 239 -9.29 -17.45 17.38
CA ALA A 239 -9.80 -18.37 18.38
C ALA A 239 -8.73 -19.39 18.81
N ASN A 240 -8.93 -19.97 19.99
CA ASN A 240 -8.10 -21.06 20.53
C ASN A 240 -6.60 -20.72 20.61
N GLY A 241 -6.26 -19.43 20.75
CA GLY A 241 -4.87 -18.98 20.82
C GLY A 241 -4.10 -19.16 19.50
N ALA A 242 -4.78 -19.21 18.35
CA ALA A 242 -4.12 -19.42 17.05
C ALA A 242 -3.15 -18.28 16.69
N GLY A 243 -3.42 -17.07 17.21
CA GLY A 243 -2.53 -15.90 17.10
C GLY A 243 -3.27 -14.63 16.69
N ASN A 244 -2.54 -13.67 16.13
CA ASN A 244 -3.08 -12.41 15.65
C ASN A 244 -2.31 -11.99 14.38
N PRO A 245 -2.97 -11.88 13.22
CA PRO A 245 -2.28 -11.64 11.96
C PRO A 245 -1.56 -10.30 11.95
N PHE A 246 -2.14 -9.28 12.59
CA PHE A 246 -1.59 -7.92 12.64
C PHE A 246 -0.52 -7.72 13.73
N ARG A 247 -0.05 -8.81 14.35
CA ARG A 247 1.15 -8.82 15.19
C ARG A 247 2.30 -9.62 14.54
N THR A 248 2.20 -9.83 13.23
CA THR A 248 3.22 -10.51 12.39
C THR A 248 3.81 -9.55 11.36
N PRO A 249 4.96 -9.84 10.72
CA PRO A 249 5.54 -8.96 9.71
C PRO A 249 4.70 -8.87 8.43
N PHE A 250 4.64 -7.67 7.84
CA PHE A 250 3.95 -7.40 6.57
C PHE A 250 4.94 -6.92 5.51
N TYR A 251 4.67 -7.20 4.24
CA TYR A 251 5.40 -6.62 3.11
C TYR A 251 4.49 -5.69 2.31
N LEU A 252 5.08 -4.65 1.71
CA LEU A 252 4.37 -3.61 0.96
C LEU A 252 4.25 -4.00 -0.51
N ILE A 253 3.12 -3.63 -1.12
CA ILE A 253 2.84 -3.71 -2.54
C ILE A 253 2.34 -2.34 -3.01
N LEU A 254 2.89 -1.89 -4.14
CA LEU A 254 2.45 -0.69 -4.85
C LEU A 254 2.08 -1.12 -6.27
N ASN A 255 0.82 -0.92 -6.68
CA ASN A 255 0.39 -1.30 -8.02
C ASN A 255 -0.65 -0.34 -8.61
N SER A 256 -0.80 -0.42 -9.93
CA SER A 256 -1.88 0.22 -10.68
C SER A 256 -2.64 -0.84 -11.48
N ALA A 257 -3.74 -1.38 -10.93
CA ALA A 257 -4.54 -2.41 -11.58
C ALA A 257 -5.53 -1.81 -12.60
N VAL A 258 -6.11 -2.65 -13.45
CA VAL A 258 -7.13 -2.24 -14.44
C VAL A 258 -8.35 -3.14 -14.30
N GLY A 259 -9.47 -2.54 -13.92
CA GLY A 259 -10.74 -3.20 -13.64
C GLY A 259 -10.67 -4.25 -12.53
N GLY A 260 -11.78 -4.91 -12.32
CA GLY A 260 -11.89 -5.98 -11.35
C GLY A 260 -13.32 -6.50 -11.24
N GLN A 261 -13.57 -7.26 -10.18
CA GLN A 261 -14.94 -7.57 -9.75
C GLN A 261 -15.63 -6.38 -9.08
N TRP A 262 -14.83 -5.50 -8.46
CA TRP A 262 -15.31 -4.31 -7.74
C TRP A 262 -15.09 -3.01 -8.53
N CYS A 263 -13.87 -2.77 -9.05
CA CYS A 263 -13.61 -1.65 -9.96
C CYS A 263 -14.30 -1.88 -11.32
N GLU A 264 -14.83 -0.80 -11.91
CA GLU A 264 -15.38 -0.84 -13.28
C GLU A 264 -14.36 -1.33 -14.32
N LYS A 265 -14.84 -1.86 -15.43
CA LYS A 265 -13.97 -2.25 -16.56
C LYS A 265 -13.42 -1.01 -17.27
N ALA A 266 -12.17 -1.09 -17.70
CA ALA A 266 -11.59 -0.08 -18.58
C ALA A 266 -12.16 -0.21 -20.01
N PRO A 267 -12.11 0.87 -20.81
CA PRO A 267 -12.58 0.85 -22.20
C PRO A 267 -11.88 -0.22 -23.05
N GLU A 268 -12.56 -0.81 -24.03
CA GLU A 268 -11.91 -1.81 -24.90
C GLU A 268 -11.05 -1.18 -26.01
N ASP A 269 -11.15 0.13 -26.20
CA ASP A 269 -10.42 0.94 -27.18
C ASP A 269 -9.22 1.68 -26.58
N GLY A 270 -9.02 1.59 -25.26
CA GLY A 270 -7.96 2.28 -24.54
C GLY A 270 -8.19 3.77 -24.29
N THR A 271 -9.40 4.29 -24.52
CA THR A 271 -9.70 5.71 -24.31
C THR A 271 -9.34 6.15 -22.87
N GLY A 272 -8.56 7.23 -22.76
CA GLY A 272 -8.09 7.77 -21.47
C GLY A 272 -6.77 7.21 -20.97
N TYR A 273 -6.14 6.28 -21.69
CA TYR A 273 -4.80 5.74 -21.40
C TYR A 273 -3.74 6.29 -22.38
N PRO A 274 -2.45 6.37 -22.00
CA PRO A 274 -1.85 5.89 -20.75
C PRO A 274 -2.12 6.80 -19.54
N VAL A 275 -1.98 6.23 -18.34
CA VAL A 275 -2.06 6.97 -17.07
C VAL A 275 -0.95 6.54 -16.12
N GLU A 276 -0.50 7.47 -15.28
CA GLU A 276 0.62 7.26 -14.34
C GLU A 276 0.13 7.30 -12.89
N PHE A 277 0.49 6.28 -12.10
CA PHE A 277 0.47 6.34 -10.64
C PHE A 277 1.89 6.69 -10.17
N LEU A 278 2.03 7.85 -9.53
CA LEU A 278 3.32 8.41 -9.14
C LEU A 278 3.54 8.27 -7.64
N ILE A 279 4.68 7.72 -7.24
CA ILE A 279 5.08 7.63 -5.84
C ILE A 279 6.39 8.40 -5.68
N ASP A 280 6.33 9.47 -4.89
CA ASP A 280 7.45 10.38 -4.60
C ASP A 280 8.40 9.74 -3.57
N TYR A 281 7.85 9.18 -2.49
CA TYR A 281 8.65 8.44 -1.53
C TYR A 281 7.87 7.37 -0.79
N VAL A 282 8.63 6.43 -0.23
CA VAL A 282 8.19 5.52 0.83
C VAL A 282 9.16 5.67 2.00
N ARG A 283 8.65 5.95 3.20
CA ARG A 283 9.47 6.13 4.41
C ARG A 283 8.88 5.35 5.57
N PHE A 284 9.71 4.58 6.25
CA PHE A 284 9.34 3.77 7.41
C PHE A 284 10.15 4.21 8.63
N TYR A 285 9.44 4.48 9.71
CA TYR A 285 9.99 4.96 10.97
C TYR A 285 9.58 4.06 12.13
N GLN A 286 10.42 4.02 13.16
CA GLN A 286 10.09 3.37 14.43
C GLN A 286 10.55 4.24 15.60
N THR A 287 9.79 4.23 16.70
CA THR A 287 10.33 4.68 18.00
C THR A 287 11.07 3.52 18.67
N LYS A 288 11.82 3.81 19.74
CA LYS A 288 12.43 2.75 20.58
C LYS A 288 11.41 1.72 21.06
N GLU A 289 10.20 2.18 21.41
CA GLU A 289 9.13 1.32 21.88
C GLU A 289 8.65 0.33 20.81
N HIS A 290 8.42 0.80 19.58
CA HIS A 290 8.00 -0.08 18.46
C HIS A 290 9.02 -1.19 18.20
N MET A 291 10.31 -0.86 18.24
CA MET A 291 11.39 -1.84 18.07
C MET A 291 11.41 -2.89 19.19
N GLU A 292 11.18 -2.49 20.44
CA GLU A 292 11.11 -3.43 21.57
C GLU A 292 9.84 -4.27 21.55
N GLN A 293 8.68 -3.69 21.19
CA GLN A 293 7.43 -4.42 21.03
C GLN A 293 7.56 -5.52 19.95
N ALA A 294 8.16 -5.21 18.79
CA ALA A 294 8.31 -6.16 17.69
C ALA A 294 9.10 -7.42 18.08
N LYS A 295 10.09 -7.29 18.99
CA LYS A 295 10.89 -8.44 19.46
C LYS A 295 10.07 -9.41 20.30
N GLN A 296 9.00 -8.95 20.95
CA GLN A 296 8.20 -9.71 21.92
C GLN A 296 7.19 -10.66 21.28
N PHE A 297 6.92 -10.55 19.97
CA PHE A 297 5.97 -11.41 19.27
C PHE A 297 6.67 -12.40 18.35
N ASP A 298 6.12 -13.61 18.27
CA ASP A 298 6.50 -14.63 17.29
C ASP A 298 6.04 -14.18 15.89
N PRO A 299 6.94 -14.00 14.92
CA PRO A 299 6.59 -13.49 13.60
C PRO A 299 5.70 -14.43 12.80
N GLU A 300 5.64 -15.72 13.11
CA GLU A 300 4.79 -16.67 12.39
C GLU A 300 3.34 -16.67 12.88
N THR A 301 3.09 -16.17 14.08
CA THR A 301 1.78 -16.31 14.75
C THR A 301 1.23 -15.01 15.34
N GLY A 302 2.08 -14.06 15.68
CA GLY A 302 1.68 -12.84 16.40
C GLY A 302 1.34 -13.09 17.87
N LEU A 303 1.70 -14.26 18.40
CA LEU A 303 1.62 -14.57 19.84
C LEU A 303 2.83 -14.00 20.58
N PRO A 304 2.71 -13.63 21.86
CA PRO A 304 3.87 -13.31 22.68
C PRO A 304 4.86 -14.48 22.72
N LYS A 305 6.15 -14.20 22.55
CA LYS A 305 7.21 -15.19 22.78
C LYS A 305 7.23 -15.53 24.27
N LYS A 306 7.19 -16.83 24.58
CA LYS A 306 7.45 -17.30 25.95
C LYS A 306 8.87 -16.86 26.33
N LYS A 307 9.00 -16.21 27.50
CA LYS A 307 10.31 -15.95 28.11
C LYS A 307 10.95 -17.25 28.54
#